data_AF-A0A812YPC0-F1
#
_entry.id   AF-A0A812YPC0-F1
#
_cell.length_a   1.000
_cell.length_b   1.000
_cell.length_c   1.000
_cell.angle_alpha   90.00
_cell.angle_beta   90.00
_cell.angle_gamma   90.00
#
_symmetry.space_group_name_H-M   'P 1'
#
loop_
_entity.id
_entity.type
_entity.pdbx_description
1 polymer ?
#
loop_
_entity_poly.entity_id
_entity_poly.type
_entity_poly.pdbx_seq_one_letter_code
_entity_poly.pdbx_strand_id
1 'polypeptide(L)'
;MVRSKRKAAAEAPEEAETPGPSSQSSKPRRRKEPGTLKEQLDEAKERERKSCEEQGRPFKHLSQSESALIQIRHYQQTHSLQIPKLRFQRVVRDICDAMSSERYEEWRQGRAERRRTIPDLQEDDWEPPKRYRMDTQGLLALQEACESMLVGLFEDMNVCAVHCKRVTVMPNDLVLCRRLNGGWQWEPGQQKVPQGR
;
A
#
# COMPACT_ATOMS: atom_id res chain seq x y z
N MET A 1 17.06 28.41 -90.14
CA MET A 1 18.05 27.35 -89.92
C MET A 1 19.17 27.90 -89.06
N VAL A 2 19.50 27.20 -87.97
CA VAL A 2 20.76 27.25 -87.19
C VAL A 2 21.05 28.46 -86.25
N ARG A 3 20.85 28.18 -84.95
CA ARG A 3 21.63 28.52 -83.73
C ARG A 3 22.28 29.92 -83.60
N SER A 4 21.95 30.63 -82.50
CA SER A 4 22.95 30.99 -81.47
C SER A 4 22.42 31.74 -80.23
N LYS A 5 22.89 31.23 -79.08
CA LYS A 5 23.33 31.93 -77.84
C LYS A 5 22.32 32.60 -76.91
N ARG A 6 22.29 32.07 -75.67
CA ARG A 6 22.64 32.69 -74.36
C ARG A 6 22.14 31.71 -73.27
N LYS A 7 22.95 30.96 -72.51
CA LYS A 7 23.86 31.25 -71.37
C LYS A 7 23.18 31.91 -70.15
N ALA A 8 23.02 31.12 -69.08
CA ALA A 8 22.84 31.43 -67.64
C ALA A 8 21.82 30.41 -67.06
N ALA A 9 21.84 29.89 -65.84
CA ALA A 9 22.77 29.84 -64.71
C ALA A 9 22.29 28.64 -63.85
N ALA A 10 23.16 28.09 -63.00
CA ALA A 10 22.94 26.87 -62.23
C ALA A 10 21.83 26.98 -61.17
N GLU A 11 21.01 25.93 -61.06
CA GLU A 11 20.04 25.70 -59.98
C GLU A 11 20.37 24.34 -59.32
N ALA A 12 20.31 24.30 -57.98
CA ALA A 12 20.84 23.25 -57.11
C ALA A 12 20.06 21.92 -57.20
N PRO A 13 20.67 20.76 -56.89
CA PRO A 13 20.01 19.47 -56.98
C PRO A 13 19.00 19.25 -55.84
N GLU A 14 17.81 18.84 -56.27
CA GLU A 14 16.64 18.37 -55.53
C GLU A 14 16.98 17.25 -54.54
N GLU A 15 16.61 17.44 -53.28
CA GLU A 15 16.89 16.51 -52.17
C GLU A 15 16.18 15.17 -52.36
N ALA A 16 16.94 14.08 -52.20
CA ALA A 16 16.45 12.71 -52.27
C ALA A 16 15.53 12.39 -51.08
N GLU A 17 14.25 12.15 -51.35
CA GLU A 17 13.31 11.60 -50.38
C GLU A 17 13.75 10.18 -49.97
N THR A 18 14.10 10.02 -48.69
CA THR A 18 14.35 8.70 -48.09
C THR A 18 13.02 8.08 -47.66
N PRO A 19 12.75 6.79 -47.94
CA PRO A 19 11.53 6.14 -47.46
C PRO A 19 11.65 5.94 -45.94
N GLY A 20 10.78 6.63 -45.19
CA GLY A 20 10.74 6.58 -43.73
C GLY A 20 10.40 5.19 -43.18
N PRO A 21 10.84 4.87 -41.95
CA PRO A 21 10.62 3.56 -41.36
C PRO A 21 9.13 3.34 -41.06
N SER A 22 8.60 2.20 -41.54
CA SER A 22 7.21 1.79 -41.31
C SER A 22 6.91 1.69 -39.82
N SER A 23 6.03 2.56 -39.32
CA SER A 23 5.55 2.53 -37.95
C SER A 23 4.50 1.41 -37.80
N GLN A 24 4.96 0.18 -37.53
CA GLN A 24 4.08 -0.85 -37.02
C GLN A 24 3.66 -0.46 -35.60
N SER A 25 2.53 0.23 -35.50
CA SER A 25 1.79 0.45 -34.25
C SER A 25 1.43 -0.91 -33.66
N SER A 26 2.27 -1.41 -32.75
CA SER A 26 1.92 -2.55 -31.91
C SER A 26 0.84 -2.09 -30.94
N LYS A 27 -0.41 -2.50 -31.19
CA LYS A 27 -1.52 -2.26 -30.27
C LYS A 27 -1.10 -2.71 -28.87
N PRO A 28 -1.33 -1.90 -27.82
CA PRO A 28 -0.99 -2.29 -26.47
C PRO A 28 -1.71 -3.60 -26.14
N ARG A 29 -0.93 -4.63 -25.78
CA ARG A 29 -1.45 -5.94 -25.39
C ARG A 29 -2.29 -5.74 -24.13
N ARG A 30 -3.61 -5.73 -24.28
CA ARG A 30 -4.57 -5.62 -23.18
C ARG A 30 -4.23 -6.68 -22.13
N ARG A 31 -3.65 -6.24 -21.01
CA ARG A 31 -3.30 -7.11 -19.89
C ARG A 31 -4.64 -7.69 -19.42
N LYS A 32 -4.77 -9.02 -19.46
CA LYS A 32 -5.96 -9.67 -18.89
C LYS A 32 -5.93 -9.33 -17.40
N GLU A 33 -7.01 -8.71 -16.92
CA GLU A 33 -7.20 -8.52 -15.48
C GLU A 33 -7.09 -9.88 -14.81
N PRO A 34 -6.31 -10.01 -13.72
CA PRO A 34 -6.23 -11.26 -13.00
C PRO A 34 -7.64 -11.64 -12.51
N GLY A 35 -8.09 -12.86 -12.81
CA GLY A 35 -9.35 -13.39 -12.29
C GLY A 35 -9.37 -13.42 -10.76
N THR A 36 -10.53 -13.66 -10.16
CA THR A 36 -10.65 -13.67 -8.69
C THR A 36 -9.72 -14.73 -8.08
N LEU A 37 -9.23 -14.52 -6.86
CA LEU A 37 -8.35 -15.50 -6.20
C LEU A 37 -8.95 -16.91 -6.19
N LYS A 38 -10.28 -17.00 -6.00
CA LYS A 38 -11.02 -18.25 -6.02
C LYS A 38 -10.97 -18.93 -7.39
N GLU A 39 -11.22 -18.17 -8.45
CA GLU A 39 -11.08 -18.67 -9.84
C GLU A 39 -9.67 -19.18 -10.10
N GLN A 40 -8.63 -18.43 -9.71
CA GLN A 40 -7.23 -18.84 -9.92
C GLN A 40 -6.89 -20.14 -9.19
N LEU A 41 -7.42 -20.33 -7.98
CA LEU A 41 -7.22 -21.55 -7.20
C LEU A 41 -7.98 -22.73 -7.79
N ASP A 42 -9.21 -22.53 -8.25
CA ASP A 42 -10.03 -23.58 -8.84
C ASP A 42 -9.50 -23.98 -10.23
N GLU A 43 -9.03 -23.02 -11.04
CA GLU A 43 -8.29 -23.27 -12.27
C GLU A 43 -7.02 -24.10 -12.01
N ALA A 44 -6.25 -23.78 -10.97
CA ALA A 44 -5.06 -24.54 -10.62
C ALA A 44 -5.40 -25.99 -10.21
N LYS A 45 -6.48 -26.19 -9.44
CA LYS A 45 -6.96 -27.54 -9.10
C LYS A 45 -7.40 -28.30 -10.34
N GLU A 46 -8.08 -27.66 -11.27
CA GLU A 46 -8.55 -28.31 -12.50
C GLU A 46 -7.37 -28.71 -13.41
N ARG A 47 -6.34 -27.86 -13.50
CA ARG A 47 -5.09 -28.20 -14.20
C ARG A 47 -4.40 -29.42 -13.57
N GLU A 48 -4.35 -29.50 -12.25
CA GLU A 48 -3.82 -30.68 -11.56
C GLU A 48 -4.69 -31.93 -11.80
N ARG A 49 -6.02 -31.80 -11.83
CA ARG A 49 -6.92 -32.93 -12.19
C ARG A 49 -6.63 -33.45 -13.59
N LYS A 50 -6.56 -32.55 -14.58
CA LYS A 50 -6.26 -32.89 -15.98
C LYS A 50 -4.89 -33.54 -16.12
N SER A 51 -3.86 -32.98 -15.49
CA SER A 51 -2.51 -33.56 -15.51
C SER A 51 -2.46 -34.94 -14.86
N CYS A 52 -3.22 -35.17 -13.78
CA CYS A 52 -3.29 -36.49 -13.14
C CYS A 52 -3.99 -37.52 -14.04
N GLU A 53 -5.10 -37.13 -14.68
CA GLU A 53 -5.86 -37.96 -15.61
C GLU A 53 -5.01 -38.35 -16.84
N GLU A 54 -4.32 -37.39 -17.45
CA GLU A 54 -3.41 -37.62 -18.59
C GLU A 54 -2.25 -38.57 -18.24
N GLN A 55 -1.75 -38.50 -16.99
CA GLN A 55 -0.65 -39.35 -16.51
C GLN A 55 -1.14 -40.66 -15.88
N GLY A 56 -2.45 -40.91 -15.81
CA GLY A 56 -3.03 -42.09 -15.17
C GLY A 56 -2.72 -42.21 -13.67
N ARG A 57 -2.38 -41.11 -13.00
CA ARG A 57 -2.04 -41.05 -11.56
C ARG A 57 -3.24 -40.58 -10.73
N PRO A 58 -3.36 -40.98 -9.45
CA PRO A 58 -4.44 -40.51 -8.60
C PRO A 58 -4.37 -38.99 -8.39
N PHE A 59 -5.54 -38.35 -8.24
CA PHE A 59 -5.63 -36.91 -8.03
C PHE A 59 -4.91 -36.48 -6.74
N LYS A 60 -4.10 -35.42 -6.85
CA LYS A 60 -3.41 -34.80 -5.72
C LYS A 60 -3.98 -33.41 -5.46
N HIS A 61 -4.35 -33.14 -4.21
CA HIS A 61 -4.71 -31.79 -3.79
C HIS A 61 -3.49 -30.87 -3.83
N LEU A 62 -3.70 -29.59 -4.17
CA LEU A 62 -2.69 -28.56 -4.02
C LEU A 62 -2.16 -28.58 -2.58
N SER A 63 -0.84 -28.66 -2.45
CA SER A 63 -0.15 -28.45 -1.19
C SER A 63 -0.48 -27.07 -0.63
N GLN A 64 -0.35 -26.94 0.69
CA GLN A 64 -0.44 -25.65 1.36
C GLN A 64 0.56 -24.63 0.77
N SER A 65 1.77 -25.07 0.42
CA SER A 65 2.78 -24.22 -0.22
C SER A 65 2.37 -23.78 -1.63
N GLU A 66 1.76 -24.66 -2.42
CA GLU A 66 1.29 -24.34 -3.78
C GLU A 66 0.14 -23.33 -3.74
N SER A 67 -0.80 -23.53 -2.81
CA SER A 67 -1.92 -22.61 -2.58
C SER A 67 -1.42 -21.24 -2.10
N ALA A 68 -0.43 -21.20 -1.19
CA ALA A 68 0.17 -19.96 -0.70
C ALA A 68 0.88 -19.19 -1.83
N LEU A 69 1.57 -19.88 -2.75
CA LEU A 69 2.23 -19.23 -3.89
C LEU A 69 1.24 -18.58 -4.85
N ILE A 70 0.07 -19.20 -5.07
CA ILE A 70 -1.00 -18.60 -5.87
C ILE A 70 -1.53 -17.34 -5.18
N GLN A 71 -1.76 -17.38 -3.87
CA GLN A 71 -2.19 -16.23 -3.09
C GLN A 71 -1.19 -15.07 -3.17
N ILE A 72 0.10 -15.34 -2.95
CA ILE A 72 1.16 -14.32 -3.03
C ILE A 72 1.15 -13.66 -4.42
N ARG A 73 1.10 -14.45 -5.49
CA ARG A 73 1.06 -13.90 -6.86
C ARG A 73 -0.19 -13.06 -7.12
N HIS A 74 -1.34 -13.50 -6.64
CA HIS A 74 -2.59 -12.74 -6.77
C HIS A 74 -2.47 -11.39 -6.05
N TYR A 75 -2.10 -11.40 -4.77
CA TYR A 75 -2.02 -10.19 -3.94
C TYR A 75 -0.90 -9.22 -4.37
N GLN A 76 0.15 -9.70 -5.02
CA GLN A 76 1.17 -8.84 -5.64
C GLN A 76 0.71 -8.19 -6.96
N GLN A 77 -0.32 -8.73 -7.60
CA GLN A 77 -0.87 -8.20 -8.85
C GLN A 77 -2.11 -7.32 -8.63
N THR A 78 -2.82 -7.53 -7.53
CA THR A 78 -4.03 -6.81 -7.16
C THR A 78 -3.79 -5.81 -6.03
N HIS A 79 -4.43 -4.65 -6.07
CA HIS A 79 -4.33 -3.62 -5.03
C HIS A 79 -5.61 -3.46 -4.21
N SER A 80 -6.30 -4.56 -3.90
CA SER A 80 -7.50 -4.49 -3.05
C SER A 80 -7.12 -4.31 -1.58
N LEU A 81 -7.90 -3.53 -0.85
CA LEU A 81 -7.77 -3.41 0.61
C LEU A 81 -8.15 -4.73 1.27
N GLN A 82 -7.25 -5.26 2.09
CA GLN A 82 -7.39 -6.58 2.71
C GLN A 82 -8.14 -6.54 4.03
N ILE A 83 -8.11 -5.42 4.75
CA ILE A 83 -8.80 -5.29 6.03
C ILE A 83 -10.28 -4.94 5.78
N PRO A 84 -11.24 -5.65 6.42
CA PRO A 84 -12.66 -5.29 6.29
C PRO A 84 -12.94 -3.88 6.81
N LYS A 85 -13.49 -3.02 5.94
CA LYS A 85 -13.74 -1.58 6.23
C LYS A 85 -14.44 -1.33 7.57
N LEU A 86 -15.47 -2.11 7.90
CA LEU A 86 -16.22 -1.95 9.15
C LEU A 86 -15.37 -2.25 10.39
N ARG A 87 -14.49 -3.25 10.35
CA ARG A 87 -13.62 -3.61 11.48
C ARG A 87 -12.57 -2.54 11.70
N PHE A 88 -11.95 -2.08 10.61
CA PHE A 88 -11.00 -0.97 10.65
C PHE A 88 -11.64 0.31 11.20
N GLN A 89 -12.82 0.67 10.69
CA GLN A 89 -13.57 1.83 11.14
C GLN A 89 -13.86 1.82 12.65
N ARG A 90 -14.24 0.66 13.20
CA ARG A 90 -14.53 0.53 14.64
C ARG A 90 -13.28 0.83 15.47
N VAL A 91 -12.16 0.21 15.12
CA VAL A 91 -10.88 0.46 15.82
C VAL A 91 -10.47 1.93 15.75
N VAL A 92 -10.59 2.56 14.57
CA VAL A 92 -10.27 3.99 14.42
C VAL A 92 -11.17 4.86 15.31
N ARG A 93 -12.47 4.55 15.37
CA ARG A 93 -13.41 5.28 16.24
C ARG A 93 -13.10 5.08 17.71
N ASP A 94 -12.79 3.86 18.12
CA ASP A 94 -12.43 3.54 19.51
C ASP A 94 -11.20 4.35 19.96
N ILE A 95 -10.17 4.46 19.10
CA ILE A 95 -8.99 5.29 19.34
C ILE A 95 -9.36 6.78 19.42
N CYS A 96 -10.16 7.27 18.48
CA CYS A 96 -10.58 8.67 18.47
C CYS A 96 -11.44 9.04 19.69
N ASP A 97 -12.30 8.14 20.15
CA ASP A 97 -13.12 8.33 21.34
C ASP A 97 -12.26 8.30 22.61
N ALA A 98 -11.22 7.44 22.67
CA ALA A 98 -10.24 7.45 23.75
C ALA A 98 -9.49 8.80 23.81
N MET A 99 -8.99 9.29 22.67
CA MET A 99 -8.33 10.60 22.58
C MET A 99 -9.26 11.77 22.92
N SER A 100 -10.54 11.67 22.55
CA SER A 100 -11.55 12.69 22.91
C SER A 100 -11.83 12.69 24.41
N SER A 101 -11.83 11.53 25.04
CA SER A 101 -12.08 11.37 26.48
C SER A 101 -10.93 11.95 27.30
N GLU A 102 -9.68 11.64 26.94
CA GLU A 102 -8.48 12.21 27.57
C GLU A 102 -8.50 13.75 27.51
N ARG A 103 -8.74 14.32 26.32
CA ARG A 103 -8.85 15.78 26.15
C ARG A 103 -9.98 16.39 26.97
N TYR A 104 -11.11 15.69 27.10
CA TYR A 104 -12.25 16.17 27.90
C TYR A 104 -11.95 16.15 29.40
N GLU A 105 -11.21 15.15 29.88
CA GLU A 105 -10.76 15.07 31.27
C GLU A 105 -9.76 16.18 31.62
N GLU A 106 -8.79 16.44 30.75
CA GLU A 106 -7.87 17.58 30.87
C GLU A 106 -8.64 18.91 30.92
N TRP A 107 -9.60 19.08 30.02
CA TRP A 107 -10.47 20.27 29.99
C TRP A 107 -11.23 20.44 31.31
N ARG A 108 -11.79 19.35 31.86
CA ARG A 108 -12.55 19.34 33.12
C ARG A 108 -11.65 19.71 34.30
N GLN A 109 -10.45 19.14 34.39
CA GLN A 109 -9.49 19.43 35.45
C GLN A 109 -8.99 20.88 35.37
N GLY A 110 -8.64 21.36 34.17
CA GLY A 110 -8.21 22.73 33.95
C GLY A 110 -9.29 23.77 34.26
N ARG A 111 -10.57 23.44 34.07
CA ARG A 111 -11.70 24.30 34.49
C ARG A 111 -11.77 24.45 36.01
N ALA A 112 -11.59 23.36 36.76
CA ALA A 112 -11.56 23.40 38.22
C ALA A 112 -10.41 24.27 38.76
N GLU A 113 -9.25 24.21 38.11
CA GLU A 113 -8.09 25.03 38.45
C GLU A 113 -8.29 26.52 38.10
N ARG A 114 -8.81 26.82 36.91
CA ARG A 114 -9.10 28.20 36.47
C ARG A 114 -10.16 28.90 37.33
N ARG A 115 -11.17 28.16 37.79
CA ARG A 115 -12.19 28.70 38.70
C ARG A 115 -11.63 29.08 40.08
N ARG A 116 -10.48 28.52 40.48
CA ARG A 116 -9.77 28.93 41.70
C ARG A 116 -8.93 30.19 41.51
N THR A 117 -8.36 30.39 40.32
CA THR A 117 -7.38 31.46 40.08
C THR A 117 -8.00 32.77 39.59
N ILE A 118 -9.20 32.76 39.01
CA ILE A 118 -9.83 33.96 38.43
C ILE A 118 -11.29 34.07 38.94
N PRO A 119 -11.54 34.87 40.00
CA PRO A 119 -12.86 35.00 40.64
C PRO A 119 -13.93 35.75 39.82
N ASP A 120 -13.55 36.65 38.91
CA ASP A 120 -14.47 37.58 38.21
C ASP A 120 -14.79 37.16 36.75
N LEU A 121 -14.66 35.88 36.40
CA LEU A 121 -15.05 35.39 35.07
C LEU A 121 -16.60 35.41 34.91
N GLN A 122 -17.10 36.43 34.22
CA GLN A 122 -18.48 36.50 33.72
C GLN A 122 -18.70 35.42 32.65
N GLU A 123 -19.45 34.39 33.05
CA GLU A 123 -20.00 33.27 32.27
C GLU A 123 -19.08 32.49 31.30
N ASP A 124 -19.16 31.17 31.41
CA ASP A 124 -18.32 30.20 30.75
C ASP A 124 -18.58 30.10 29.23
N ASP A 125 -18.01 30.99 28.41
CA ASP A 125 -17.94 30.83 26.94
C ASP A 125 -17.06 29.65 26.49
N TRP A 126 -16.42 28.97 27.45
CA TRP A 126 -15.48 27.90 27.19
C TRP A 126 -16.22 26.59 26.90
N GLU A 127 -16.57 26.37 25.63
CA GLU A 127 -17.20 25.12 25.17
C GLU A 127 -16.30 23.91 25.44
N PRO A 128 -16.86 22.75 25.84
CA PRO A 128 -16.10 21.52 25.93
C PRO A 128 -15.57 21.07 24.56
N PRO A 129 -14.41 20.39 24.52
CA PRO A 129 -13.85 19.90 23.28
C PRO A 129 -14.82 18.95 22.58
N LYS A 130 -15.09 19.23 21.30
CA LYS A 130 -16.00 18.43 20.46
C LYS A 130 -15.35 17.09 20.11
N ARG A 131 -16.19 16.05 20.01
CA ARG A 131 -15.77 14.72 19.54
C ARG A 131 -15.23 14.80 18.11
N TYR A 132 -14.24 13.97 17.80
CA TYR A 132 -13.75 13.87 16.43
C TYR A 132 -14.83 13.36 15.48
N ARG A 133 -15.00 14.04 14.35
CA ARG A 133 -15.80 13.58 13.21
C ARG A 133 -14.85 13.14 12.12
N MET A 134 -15.06 11.94 11.61
CA MET A 134 -14.22 11.35 10.57
C MET A 134 -14.91 11.44 9.23
N ASP A 135 -14.20 11.97 8.23
CA ASP A 135 -14.63 11.91 6.85
C ASP A 135 -14.41 10.51 6.26
N THR A 136 -15.23 10.16 5.26
CA THR A 136 -15.17 8.89 4.55
C THR A 136 -13.87 8.74 3.74
N GLN A 137 -13.40 9.80 3.07
CA GLN A 137 -12.15 9.75 2.31
C GLN A 137 -10.93 9.69 3.24
N GLY A 138 -10.98 10.43 4.36
CA GLY A 138 -9.94 10.36 5.39
C GLY A 138 -9.79 8.96 5.99
N LEU A 139 -10.89 8.26 6.22
CA LEU A 139 -10.86 6.89 6.72
C LEU A 139 -10.26 5.91 5.72
N LEU A 140 -10.54 6.07 4.42
CA LEU A 140 -9.94 5.26 3.36
C LEU A 140 -8.44 5.51 3.24
N ALA A 141 -8.02 6.78 3.25
CA ALA A 141 -6.60 7.14 3.20
C ALA A 141 -5.82 6.56 4.39
N LEU A 142 -6.42 6.60 5.60
CA LEU A 142 -5.82 5.98 6.78
C LEU A 142 -5.69 4.46 6.60
N GLN A 143 -6.71 3.82 6.04
CA GLN A 143 -6.68 2.37 5.78
C GLN A 143 -5.58 2.01 4.77
N GLU A 144 -5.49 2.74 3.66
CA GLU A 144 -4.45 2.55 2.64
C GLU A 144 -3.04 2.69 3.23
N ALA A 145 -2.81 3.74 4.02
CA ALA A 145 -1.52 3.97 4.67
C ALA A 145 -1.17 2.85 5.66
N CYS A 146 -2.14 2.41 6.48
CA CYS A 146 -1.93 1.33 7.44
C CYS A 146 -1.62 0.00 6.76
N GLU A 147 -2.35 -0.37 5.70
CA GLU A 147 -2.10 -1.61 4.96
C GLU A 147 -0.76 -1.58 4.24
N SER A 148 -0.39 -0.45 3.63
CA SER A 148 0.93 -0.24 3.01
C SER A 148 2.07 -0.41 4.02
N MET A 149 1.94 0.20 5.21
CA MET A 149 2.92 0.06 6.29
C MET A 149 3.06 -1.40 6.76
N LEU A 150 1.94 -2.13 6.91
CA LEU A 150 1.97 -3.53 7.31
C LEU A 150 2.63 -4.42 6.26
N VAL A 151 2.37 -4.18 4.98
CA VAL A 151 2.99 -4.93 3.87
C VAL A 151 4.50 -4.73 3.88
N GLY A 152 4.98 -3.48 3.94
CA GLY A 152 6.42 -3.20 4.01
C GLY A 152 7.09 -3.83 5.25
N LEU A 153 6.39 -3.83 6.39
CA LEU A 153 6.87 -4.50 7.60
C LEU A 153 6.99 -6.02 7.41
N PHE A 154 6.05 -6.67 6.74
CA PHE A 154 6.12 -8.11 6.45
C PHE A 154 7.19 -8.46 5.43
N GLU A 155 7.49 -7.57 4.48
CA GLU A 155 8.61 -7.72 3.56
C GLU A 155 9.95 -7.72 4.30
N ASP A 156 10.16 -6.76 5.20
CA ASP A 156 11.34 -6.70 6.07
C ASP A 156 11.46 -7.95 6.96
N MET A 157 10.33 -8.38 7.55
CA MET A 157 10.29 -9.58 8.39
C MET A 157 10.63 -10.85 7.61
N ASN A 158 10.19 -10.93 6.36
CA ASN A 158 10.50 -12.06 5.49
C ASN A 158 12.01 -12.13 5.17
N VAL A 159 12.66 -10.99 4.92
CA VAL A 159 14.12 -10.92 4.74
C VAL A 159 14.84 -11.41 6.00
N CYS A 160 14.38 -11.01 7.19
CA CYS A 160 14.93 -11.47 8.47
C CYS A 160 14.75 -12.99 8.67
N ALA A 161 13.58 -13.53 8.32
CA ALA A 161 13.33 -14.97 8.42
C ALA A 161 14.27 -15.78 7.51
N VAL A 162 14.43 -15.33 6.24
CA VAL A 162 15.33 -15.96 5.26
C VAL A 162 16.79 -15.86 5.70
N HIS A 163 17.20 -14.73 6.29
CA HIS A 163 18.55 -14.57 6.85
C HIS A 163 18.86 -15.64 7.91
N CYS A 164 17.85 -16.03 8.71
CA CYS A 164 17.95 -17.12 9.68
C CYS A 164 17.70 -18.53 9.10
N LYS A 165 17.65 -18.71 7.77
CA LYS A 165 17.33 -19.98 7.08
C LYS A 165 15.94 -20.54 7.40
N ARG A 166 14.98 -19.67 7.75
CA ARG A 166 13.57 -20.03 7.98
C ARG A 166 12.71 -19.52 6.82
N VAL A 167 11.58 -20.19 6.60
CA VAL A 167 10.53 -19.74 5.65
C VAL A 167 9.35 -19.11 6.39
N THR A 168 9.18 -19.41 7.67
CA THR A 168 8.09 -18.90 8.50
C THR A 168 8.54 -17.66 9.26
N VAL A 169 7.82 -16.55 9.08
CA VAL A 169 7.97 -15.32 9.87
C VAL A 169 7.51 -15.54 11.31
N MET A 170 8.22 -14.94 12.26
CA MET A 170 8.00 -15.10 13.70
C MET A 170 7.98 -13.73 14.40
N PRO A 171 7.44 -13.64 15.63
CA PRO A 171 7.47 -12.40 16.40
C PRO A 171 8.88 -11.83 16.63
N ASN A 172 9.89 -12.70 16.72
CA ASN A 172 11.29 -12.26 16.83
C ASN A 172 11.79 -11.53 15.58
N ASP A 173 11.28 -11.86 14.40
CA ASP A 173 11.61 -11.16 13.16
C ASP A 173 11.06 -9.73 13.21
N LEU A 174 9.83 -9.56 13.73
CA LEU A 174 9.24 -8.23 13.95
C LEU A 174 10.07 -7.38 14.93
N VAL A 175 10.50 -7.99 16.04
CA VAL A 175 11.34 -7.31 17.03
C VAL A 175 12.66 -6.88 16.41
N LEU A 176 13.28 -7.74 15.60
CA LEU A 176 14.52 -7.42 14.90
C LEU A 176 14.32 -6.30 13.87
N CYS A 177 13.32 -6.40 12.99
CA CYS A 177 12.98 -5.35 12.02
C CYS A 177 12.77 -3.99 12.69
N ARG A 178 12.00 -3.96 13.79
CA ARG A 178 11.76 -2.71 14.54
C ARG A 178 13.03 -2.14 15.14
N ARG A 179 13.95 -2.98 15.62
CA ARG A 179 15.25 -2.53 16.16
C ARG A 179 16.16 -1.99 15.06
N LEU A 180 16.20 -2.62 13.90
CA LEU A 180 17.03 -2.21 12.77
C LEU A 180 16.52 -0.91 12.13
N ASN A 181 15.21 -0.73 12.04
CA ASN A 181 14.58 0.47 11.46
C ASN A 181 14.62 1.69 12.41
N GLY A 182 15.50 1.71 13.42
CA GLY A 182 15.66 2.85 14.34
C GLY A 182 14.54 2.99 15.38
N GLY A 183 13.72 1.96 15.54
CA GLY A 183 12.61 1.95 16.50
C GLY A 183 11.46 2.84 16.05
N TRP A 184 10.41 2.24 15.49
CA TRP A 184 9.06 2.77 15.61
C TRP A 184 8.63 2.72 17.09
N GLN A 185 9.27 3.54 17.92
CA GLN A 185 8.96 3.71 19.33
C GLN A 185 7.80 4.71 19.40
N TRP A 186 6.59 4.27 19.04
CA TRP A 186 5.41 4.99 19.52
C TRP A 186 5.18 4.53 20.96
N GLU A 187 5.76 5.26 21.91
CA GLU A 187 5.46 5.15 23.33
C GLU A 187 4.52 6.31 23.70
N PRO A 188 3.22 6.07 23.97
CA PRO A 188 2.37 7.10 24.53
C PRO A 188 2.86 7.36 25.97
N GLY A 189 3.62 8.44 26.16
CA GLY A 189 3.97 8.96 27.49
C GLY A 189 5.34 8.60 28.07
N GLN A 190 6.31 8.08 27.30
CA GLN A 190 7.68 7.87 27.81
C GLN A 190 8.68 8.79 27.11
N GLN A 191 9.03 9.88 27.80
CA GLN A 191 10.19 10.72 27.49
C GLN A 191 11.46 9.92 27.83
N LYS A 192 12.01 9.19 26.85
CA LYS A 192 13.34 8.58 27.01
C LYS A 192 14.41 9.58 26.59
N VAL A 193 15.07 10.14 27.59
CA VAL A 193 16.35 10.86 27.48
C VAL A 193 17.34 9.95 26.74
N PRO A 194 18.12 10.45 25.76
CA PRO A 194 19.14 9.65 25.12
C PRO A 194 20.20 9.25 26.15
N GLN A 195 20.27 7.97 26.50
CA GLN A 195 21.50 7.41 27.04
C GLN A 195 22.45 7.22 25.87
N GLY A 196 23.47 8.05 25.84
CA GLY A 196 24.41 8.14 24.72
C GLY A 196 25.17 6.85 24.45
N ARG A 197 25.72 6.82 23.25
CA ARG A 197 27.15 6.64 23.09
C ARG A 197 27.64 7.58 22.00
#